data_AF-A0A1M5ARL5-F1
#
_entry.id   AF-A0A1M5ARL5-F1
#
_cell.length_a   1.000
_cell.length_b   1.000
_cell.length_c   1.000
_cell.angle_alpha   90.00
_cell.angle_beta   90.00
_cell.angle_gamma   90.00
#
_symmetry.space_group_name_H-M   'P 1'
#
loop_
_entity.id
_entity.type
_entity.pdbx_description
1 polymer ?
#
loop_
_entity_poly.entity_id
_entity_poly.type
_entity_poly.pdbx_seq_one_letter_code
_entity_poly.pdbx_strand_id
1 'polypeptide(L)'
;MTYQTTPDRRPFRDRIAQAVALPPDMLDDEVTDIVLFRLSLLLNRATGGAADMTFSARTAAGCQRGGWRAPLWHLPRIVIDLYCHRFRAEIAHCATALANYHRRRG
;
A
#
# COMPACT_ATOMS: atom_id res chain seq x y z
N MET A 1 -35.24 21.11 -11.10
CA MET A 1 -33.77 20.98 -11.06
C MET A 1 -33.42 19.52 -11.30
N THR A 2 -33.05 19.19 -12.53
CA THR A 2 -32.74 17.82 -12.96
C THR A 2 -31.26 17.58 -12.70
N TYR A 3 -30.91 16.73 -11.72
CA TYR A 3 -29.53 16.31 -11.50
C TYR A 3 -29.13 15.37 -12.64
N GLN A 4 -28.41 15.89 -13.64
CA GLN A 4 -27.70 15.08 -14.61
C GLN A 4 -26.48 14.47 -13.92
N THR A 5 -26.59 13.23 -13.46
CA THR A 5 -25.44 12.39 -13.16
C THR A 5 -24.85 11.92 -14.48
N THR A 6 -23.99 12.74 -15.07
CA THR A 6 -23.16 12.30 -16.20
C THR A 6 -22.25 11.17 -15.67
N PRO A 7 -22.31 9.95 -16.22
CA PRO A 7 -21.36 8.92 -15.83
C PRO A 7 -19.97 9.42 -16.26
N ASP A 8 -19.11 9.67 -15.28
CA ASP A 8 -17.74 10.08 -15.50
C ASP A 8 -17.02 8.95 -16.27
N ARG A 9 -16.97 9.07 -17.59
CA ARG A 9 -16.35 8.12 -18.53
C ARG A 9 -14.83 8.23 -18.53
N ARG A 10 -14.23 9.04 -17.64
CA ARG A 10 -12.78 9.11 -17.54
C ARG A 10 -12.21 7.72 -17.21
N PRO A 11 -11.16 7.29 -17.95
CA PRO A 11 -10.39 6.10 -17.61
C PRO A 11 -10.09 6.08 -16.11
N PHE A 12 -10.17 4.89 -15.51
CA PHE A 12 -9.88 4.71 -14.08
C PHE A 12 -8.53 5.35 -13.67
N ARG A 13 -7.54 5.28 -14.59
CA ARG A 13 -6.24 5.97 -14.50
C ARG A 13 -6.37 7.47 -14.22
N ASP A 14 -7.16 8.20 -15.01
CA ASP A 14 -7.26 9.67 -14.90
C ASP A 14 -7.90 10.11 -13.59
N ARG A 15 -8.88 9.33 -13.10
CA ARG A 15 -9.52 9.57 -11.80
C ARG A 15 -8.55 9.36 -10.65
N ILE A 16 -7.71 8.34 -10.74
CA ILE A 16 -6.66 8.07 -9.76
C ILE A 16 -5.55 9.12 -9.83
N ALA A 17 -5.05 9.42 -11.02
CA ALA A 17 -3.99 10.40 -11.22
C ALA A 17 -4.39 11.78 -10.68
N GLN A 18 -5.64 12.21 -10.89
CA GLN A 18 -6.16 13.44 -10.31
C GLN A 18 -6.33 13.37 -8.79
N ALA A 19 -6.86 12.28 -8.24
CA ALA A 19 -7.04 12.13 -6.79
C ALA A 19 -5.72 12.06 -6.01
N VAL A 20 -4.65 11.57 -6.66
CA VAL A 20 -3.33 11.36 -6.07
C VAL A 20 -2.34 12.48 -6.45
N ALA A 21 -2.74 13.38 -7.36
CA ALA A 21 -1.92 14.43 -7.96
C ALA A 21 -0.65 13.89 -8.63
N LEU A 22 -0.80 12.83 -9.43
CA LEU A 22 0.33 12.20 -10.13
C LEU A 22 0.68 12.94 -11.43
N PRO A 23 1.97 12.94 -11.84
CA PRO A 23 2.40 13.51 -13.11
C PRO A 23 1.67 12.83 -14.30
N PRO A 24 1.27 13.61 -15.33
CA PRO A 24 0.51 13.07 -16.47
C PRO A 24 1.35 12.15 -17.37
N ASP A 25 2.68 12.25 -17.31
CA ASP A 25 3.67 11.45 -18.04
C ASP A 25 4.06 10.14 -17.33
N MET A 26 3.48 9.87 -16.16
CA MET A 26 3.77 8.68 -15.37
C MET A 26 3.23 7.41 -16.04
N LEU A 27 4.03 6.35 -16.07
CA LEU A 27 3.63 5.05 -16.62
C LEU A 27 2.52 4.41 -15.77
N ASP A 28 1.64 3.63 -16.39
CA ASP A 28 0.50 2.99 -15.70
C ASP A 28 0.96 2.07 -14.54
N ASP A 29 2.12 1.43 -14.71
CA ASP A 29 2.73 0.57 -13.68
C ASP A 29 3.19 1.41 -12.47
N GLU A 30 3.79 2.59 -12.71
CA GLU A 30 4.22 3.50 -11.64
C GLU A 30 3.04 4.12 -10.88
N VAL A 31 1.96 4.45 -11.61
CA VAL A 31 0.70 4.91 -11.01
C VAL A 31 0.14 3.82 -10.11
N THR A 32 0.12 2.58 -10.59
CA THR A 32 -0.35 1.42 -9.84
C THR A 32 0.48 1.26 -8.56
N ASP A 33 1.81 1.26 -8.65
CA ASP A 33 2.69 1.10 -7.50
C ASP A 33 2.47 2.17 -6.42
N ILE A 34 2.32 3.44 -6.81
CA ILE A 34 2.09 4.53 -5.84
C ILE A 34 0.73 4.39 -5.14
N VAL A 35 -0.30 3.99 -5.89
CA VAL A 35 -1.65 3.77 -5.33
C VAL A 35 -1.62 2.64 -4.33
N LEU A 36 -0.98 1.52 -4.67
CA LEU A 36 -0.88 0.35 -3.80
C LEU A 36 -0.08 0.66 -2.54
N PHE A 37 1.02 1.40 -2.69
CA PHE A 37 1.79 1.88 -1.57
C PHE A 37 0.95 2.77 -0.62
N ARG A 38 0.20 3.74 -1.16
CA ARG A 38 -0.71 4.58 -0.36
C ARG A 38 -1.82 3.76 0.30
N LEU A 39 -2.43 2.82 -0.41
CA LEU A 39 -3.45 1.92 0.15
C LEU A 39 -2.88 1.08 1.29
N SER A 40 -1.64 0.59 1.16
CA SER A 40 -0.95 -0.17 2.19
C SER A 40 -0.69 0.66 3.45
N LEU A 41 -0.34 1.95 3.32
CA LEU A 41 -0.24 2.88 4.45
C LEU A 41 -1.60 3.13 5.12
N LEU A 42 -2.64 3.38 4.31
CA LEU A 42 -4.00 3.63 4.80
C LEU A 42 -4.56 2.40 5.53
N LEU A 43 -4.38 1.20 4.97
CA LEU A 43 -4.79 -0.06 5.60
C LEU A 43 -4.07 -0.27 6.93
N ASN A 44 -2.77 0.05 7.00
CA ASN A 44 -2.04 -0.02 8.25
C ASN A 44 -2.63 0.91 9.31
N ARG A 45 -2.88 2.16 8.94
CA ARG A 45 -3.49 3.14 9.83
C ARG A 45 -4.89 2.73 10.29
N ALA A 46 -5.72 2.24 9.37
CA ALA A 46 -7.07 1.75 9.66
C ALA A 46 -7.08 0.56 10.64
N THR A 47 -6.02 -0.25 10.62
CA THR A 47 -5.83 -1.39 11.52
C THR A 47 -5.00 -1.04 12.77
N GLY A 48 -4.89 0.25 13.11
CA GLY A 48 -4.22 0.73 14.32
C GLY A 48 -2.69 0.68 14.27
N GLY A 49 -2.11 0.71 13.07
CA GLY A 49 -0.67 0.74 12.82
C GLY A 49 -0.10 2.14 12.72
N ALA A 50 1.23 2.24 12.75
CA ALA A 50 1.93 3.52 12.63
C ALA A 50 1.73 4.15 11.23
N ALA A 51 1.57 5.48 11.19
CA ALA A 51 1.27 6.22 9.95
C ALA A 51 2.41 6.21 8.92
N ASP A 52 3.63 5.92 9.35
CA ASP A 52 4.85 5.87 8.54
C ASP A 52 5.29 4.43 8.21
N MET A 53 4.44 3.44 8.49
CA MET A 53 4.70 2.04 8.21
C MET A 53 3.61 1.47 7.30
N THR A 54 4.01 0.72 6.26
CA THR A 54 3.06 0.01 5.40
C THR A 54 2.48 -1.21 6.11
N PHE A 55 1.29 -1.65 5.70
CA PHE A 55 0.64 -2.81 6.32
C PHE A 55 1.47 -4.08 6.11
N SER A 56 2.07 -4.22 4.92
CA SER A 56 3.03 -5.27 4.57
C SER A 56 4.26 -5.28 5.48
N ALA A 57 4.87 -4.12 5.71
CA ALA A 57 6.00 -3.99 6.63
C ALA A 57 5.63 -4.37 8.07
N ARG A 58 4.44 -3.98 8.54
CA ARG A 58 3.92 -4.37 9.86
C ARG A 58 3.72 -5.87 9.98
N THR A 59 3.12 -6.51 8.97
CA THR A 59 2.90 -7.96 8.97
C THR A 59 4.23 -8.72 8.98
N ALA A 60 5.23 -8.27 8.21
CA ALA A 60 6.56 -8.86 8.22
C ALA A 60 7.23 -8.74 9.60
N ALA A 61 7.16 -7.55 10.22
CA ALA A 61 7.65 -7.34 11.59
C ALA A 61 6.89 -8.19 12.62
N GLY A 62 5.58 -8.38 12.44
CA GLY A 62 4.74 -9.23 13.28
C GLY A 62 5.11 -10.72 13.21
N CYS A 63 5.48 -11.22 12.03
CA CYS A 63 6.01 -12.56 11.85
C CYS A 63 7.41 -12.71 12.47
N GLN A 64 8.29 -11.71 12.30
CA GLN A 64 9.68 -11.75 12.81
C GLN A 64 9.79 -11.58 14.33
N ARG A 65 8.86 -10.88 14.98
CA ARG A 65 8.93 -10.59 16.41
C ARG A 65 8.86 -11.82 17.32
N GLY A 66 8.43 -12.98 16.82
CA GLY A 66 8.43 -14.24 17.55
C GLY A 66 7.58 -14.20 18.83
N GLY A 67 6.36 -14.74 18.78
CA GLY A 67 5.50 -14.81 19.97
C GLY A 67 4.17 -15.49 19.69
N TRP A 68 3.32 -15.63 20.71
CA TRP A 68 2.03 -16.31 20.58
C TRP A 68 1.08 -15.69 19.54
N ARG A 69 1.31 -14.42 19.18
CA ARG A 69 0.59 -13.70 18.14
C ARG A 69 1.21 -13.81 16.75
N ALA A 70 2.42 -14.34 16.60
CA ALA A 70 3.08 -14.50 15.29
C ALA A 70 2.23 -15.30 14.28
N PRO A 71 1.50 -16.36 14.68
CA PRO A 71 0.60 -17.09 13.77
C PRO A 71 -0.50 -16.22 13.16
N LEU A 72 -1.01 -15.23 13.90
CA LEU A 72 -2.04 -14.31 13.42
C LEU A 72 -1.55 -13.41 12.28
N TRP A 73 -0.23 -13.25 12.13
CA TRP A 73 0.38 -12.45 11.09
C TRP A 73 0.74 -13.26 9.82
N HIS A 74 0.81 -14.59 9.90
CA HIS A 74 1.18 -15.41 8.74
C HIS A 74 0.13 -15.41 7.63
N LEU A 75 -1.16 -15.47 7.98
CA LEU A 75 -2.23 -15.45 6.99
C LEU A 75 -2.27 -14.14 6.17
N PRO A 76 -2.27 -12.95 6.79
CA PRO A 76 -2.15 -11.70 6.03
C PRO A 76 -0.80 -11.56 5.33
N ARG A 77 0.29 -12.11 5.89
CA ARG A 77 1.60 -12.12 5.22
C ARG A 77 1.59 -12.92 3.92
N ILE A 78 0.95 -14.09 3.88
CA ILE A 78 0.82 -14.91 2.67
C ILE A 78 0.03 -14.18 1.58
N VAL A 79 -1.09 -13.55 1.94
CA VAL A 79 -1.90 -12.77 0.99
C VAL A 79 -1.08 -11.62 0.41
N ILE A 80 -0.33 -10.91 1.25
CA ILE A 80 0.55 -9.82 0.82
C ILE A 80 1.69 -10.35 -0.04
N ASP A 81 2.31 -11.49 0.29
CA ASP A 81 3.38 -12.06 -0.53
C ASP A 81 2.89 -12.48 -1.92
N LEU A 82 1.69 -13.07 -2.01
CA LEU A 82 1.06 -13.39 -3.30
C LEU A 82 0.79 -12.12 -4.12
N TYR A 83 0.29 -11.09 -3.45
CA TYR A 83 0.02 -9.79 -4.05
C TYR A 83 1.30 -9.12 -4.54
N CYS A 84 2.29 -8.99 -3.67
CA CYS A 84 3.60 -8.43 -3.95
C CYS A 84 4.39 -9.21 -5.02
N HIS A 85 4.23 -10.54 -5.10
CA HIS A 85 4.83 -11.34 -6.18
C HIS A 85 4.27 -10.94 -7.56
N ARG A 86 2.98 -10.57 -7.60
CA ARG A 86 2.32 -10.06 -8.81
C ARG A 86 2.73 -8.63 -9.17
N PHE A 87 3.11 -7.82 -8.17
CA PHE A 87 3.48 -6.40 -8.28
C PHE A 87 4.89 -6.13 -7.72
N ARG A 88 5.91 -6.74 -8.35
CA ARG A 88 7.31 -6.81 -7.86
C ARG A 88 7.91 -5.50 -7.32
N ALA A 89 7.52 -4.34 -7.85
CA ALA A 89 7.99 -3.03 -7.37
C ALA A 89 7.51 -2.69 -5.95
N GLU A 90 6.31 -3.14 -5.56
CA GLU A 90 5.76 -2.92 -4.21
C GLU A 90 6.65 -3.51 -3.11
N ILE A 91 7.31 -4.64 -3.37
CA ILE A 91 8.24 -5.29 -2.43
C ILE A 91 9.40 -4.36 -2.08
N ALA A 92 10.02 -3.74 -3.08
CA ALA A 92 11.16 -2.85 -2.91
C ALA A 92 10.77 -1.61 -2.08
N HIS A 93 9.59 -1.05 -2.34
CA HIS A 93 9.07 0.09 -1.58
C HIS A 93 8.74 -0.26 -0.13
N CYS A 94 8.14 -1.44 0.11
CA CYS A 94 7.78 -1.88 1.46
C CYS A 94 9.02 -2.19 2.31
N ALA A 95 10.03 -2.84 1.74
CA ALA A 95 11.31 -3.08 2.41
C ALA A 95 12.02 -1.76 2.76
N THR A 96 12.03 -0.80 1.83
CA THR A 96 12.59 0.54 2.05
C THR A 96 11.84 1.31 3.13
N ALA A 97 10.51 1.24 3.14
CA ALA A 97 9.68 1.88 4.16
C ALA A 97 9.95 1.29 5.56
N LEU A 98 10.07 -0.03 5.67
CA LEU A 98 10.43 -0.70 6.93
C LEU A 98 11.82 -0.29 7.43
N ALA A 99 12.82 -0.27 6.54
CA ALA A 99 14.17 0.17 6.88
C ALA A 99 14.20 1.63 7.37
N ASN A 100 13.48 2.52 6.69
CA ASN A 100 13.36 3.93 7.09
C ASN A 100 12.63 4.10 8.43
N TYR A 101 11.59 3.30 8.68
CA TYR A 101 10.87 3.28 9.95
C TYR A 101 11.79 2.89 11.11
N HIS A 102 12.60 1.84 10.95
CA HIS A 102 13.57 1.44 11.95
C HIS A 102 14.65 2.51 12.17
N ARG A 103 15.18 3.11 11.10
CA ARG A 103 16.19 4.18 11.19
C ARG A 103 15.70 5.41 11.95
N ARG A 104 14.40 5.74 11.89
CA ARG A 104 13.83 6.89 12.61
C ARG A 104 13.59 6.63 14.10
N ARG A 105 13.59 5.37 14.53
CA ARG A 105 13.23 4.94 15.89
C ARG A 105 14.38 4.34 16.70
N GLY A 106 15.48 3.98 16.03
CA GLY A 106 16.77 3.68 16.67
C GLY A 106 17.62 4.94 16.75
#